data_AF-A0AAN7CW14-F1
#
_entry.id   AF-A0AAN7CW14-F1
#
_cell.length_a   1.000
_cell.length_b   1.000
_cell.length_c   1.000
_cell.angle_alpha   90.00
_cell.angle_beta   90.00
_cell.angle_gamma   90.00
#
_symmetry.space_group_name_H-M   'P 1'
#
loop_
_entity.id
_entity.type
_entity.pdbx_description
1 polymer ?
#
loop_
_entity_poly.entity_id
_entity_poly.type
_entity_poly.pdbx_seq_one_letter_code
_entity_poly.pdbx_strand_id
1 'polypeptide(L)'
;MASPDNNDPSAPVSPVLEGRDSPDLPLTMTASTMLMTLPRDATAALAAAGGFPHDKVVVRFKPVGSAPPIRRDLVKVASTHKFENVVSYLRKTLKVAETESVFLYVNSTFAPALDEVVGNLWRCFKDSSGHLNVSYSVTPAFG
;
A
#
# COMPACT_ATOMS: atom_id res chain seq x y z
N MET A 1 64.85 -17.26 17.99
CA MET A 1 65.56 -16.08 17.47
C MET A 1 64.95 -15.75 16.13
N ALA A 2 64.44 -14.52 15.94
CA ALA A 2 63.97 -13.86 14.69
C ALA A 2 63.30 -14.67 13.54
N SER A 3 62.11 -14.21 13.14
CA SER A 3 61.42 -14.56 11.89
C SER A 3 62.08 -13.93 10.65
N PRO A 4 61.82 -14.43 9.43
CA PRO A 4 62.12 -13.72 8.17
C PRO A 4 61.07 -12.64 7.82
N ASP A 5 61.40 -11.85 6.79
CA ASP A 5 60.82 -10.53 6.47
C ASP A 5 59.52 -10.56 5.62
N ASN A 6 58.86 -9.40 5.52
CA ASN A 6 57.58 -9.19 4.82
C ASN A 6 57.76 -8.92 3.32
N ASN A 7 56.76 -9.28 2.51
CA ASN A 7 56.13 -8.33 1.59
C ASN A 7 54.74 -8.81 1.13
N ASP A 8 53.67 -8.18 1.65
CA ASP A 8 52.28 -8.43 1.25
C ASP A 8 51.59 -7.07 1.03
N PRO A 9 51.16 -6.73 -0.21
CA PRO A 9 50.62 -5.41 -0.52
C PRO A 9 49.12 -5.28 -0.19
N SER A 10 48.84 -5.05 1.08
CA SER A 10 47.76 -4.18 1.61
C SER A 10 46.33 -4.30 1.05
N ALA A 11 45.45 -4.87 1.87
CA ALA A 11 44.22 -4.17 2.28
C ALA A 11 44.50 -3.45 3.62
N PRO A 12 43.92 -2.25 3.92
CA PRO A 12 42.50 -2.12 4.35
C PRO A 12 41.84 -0.80 3.80
N VAL A 13 40.67 -0.26 4.20
CA VAL A 13 39.77 -0.42 5.36
C VAL A 13 38.26 -0.40 5.03
N SER A 14 37.50 -1.04 5.92
CA SER A 14 36.17 -0.72 6.53
C SER A 14 35.39 0.57 6.18
N PRO A 15 34.03 0.61 6.35
CA PRO A 15 33.27 -0.20 7.32
C PRO A 15 32.01 -0.93 6.84
N VAL A 16 31.55 -1.84 7.71
CA VAL A 16 30.29 -2.59 7.63
C VAL A 16 29.06 -1.72 7.87
N LEU A 17 27.96 -1.99 7.15
CA LEU A 17 26.60 -1.68 7.58
C LEU A 17 25.66 -2.86 7.28
N GLU A 18 25.16 -3.46 8.36
CA GLU A 18 24.13 -4.51 8.41
C GLU A 18 22.81 -3.99 7.79
N GLY A 19 22.19 -4.71 6.83
CA GLY A 19 21.07 -4.12 6.09
C GLY A 19 20.29 -4.97 5.08
N ARG A 20 19.64 -6.05 5.54
CA ARG A 20 18.42 -6.68 4.97
C ARG A 20 18.33 -6.96 3.46
N ASP A 21 18.28 -8.26 3.15
CA ASP A 21 17.54 -8.89 2.05
C ASP A 21 16.76 -7.95 1.11
N SER A 22 17.39 -7.66 -0.03
CA SER A 22 16.73 -7.15 -1.23
C SER A 22 17.36 -7.89 -2.41
N PRO A 23 16.60 -8.65 -3.22
CA PRO A 23 17.14 -9.22 -4.44
C PRO A 23 17.37 -8.07 -5.43
N ASP A 24 18.59 -7.54 -5.44
CA ASP A 24 19.09 -6.70 -6.52
C ASP A 24 19.17 -7.59 -7.77
N LEU A 25 18.04 -7.69 -8.47
CA LEU A 25 17.96 -8.36 -9.75
C LEU A 25 18.52 -7.37 -10.76
N PRO A 26 19.74 -7.57 -11.28
CA PRO A 26 20.25 -6.66 -12.30
C PRO A 26 19.30 -6.74 -13.49
N LEU A 27 18.69 -5.61 -13.84
CA LEU A 27 17.94 -5.43 -15.10
C LEU A 27 18.94 -5.43 -16.27
N THR A 28 19.56 -6.58 -16.46
CA THR A 28 20.41 -6.92 -17.58
C THR A 28 19.60 -6.73 -18.86
N MET A 29 20.24 -6.21 -19.92
CA MET A 29 19.58 -6.01 -21.21
C MET A 29 19.00 -7.32 -21.77
N THR A 30 19.57 -8.47 -21.38
CA THR A 30 19.05 -9.82 -21.67
C THR A 30 17.68 -10.10 -21.05
N ALA A 31 17.37 -9.60 -19.85
CA ALA A 31 16.03 -9.70 -19.27
C ALA A 31 14.99 -8.94 -20.12
N SER A 32 15.36 -7.75 -20.64
CA SER A 32 14.48 -6.97 -21.52
C SER A 32 14.19 -7.69 -22.84
N THR A 33 15.18 -8.38 -23.42
CA THR A 33 14.95 -9.19 -24.63
C THR A 33 14.03 -10.39 -24.37
N MET A 34 14.15 -11.05 -23.21
CA MET A 34 13.26 -12.17 -22.85
C MET A 34 11.81 -11.72 -22.67
N LEU A 35 11.58 -10.52 -22.12
CA LEU A 35 10.23 -9.93 -22.01
C LEU A 35 9.60 -9.61 -23.37
N MET A 36 10.39 -9.21 -24.38
CA MET A 36 9.90 -8.98 -25.74
C MET A 36 9.59 -10.26 -26.52
N THR A 37 10.29 -11.36 -26.24
CA THR A 37 10.10 -12.66 -26.91
C THR A 37 9.09 -13.58 -26.22
N LEU A 38 8.41 -13.10 -25.18
CA LEU A 38 7.51 -13.92 -24.37
C LEU A 38 6.25 -14.33 -25.17
N PRO A 39 5.72 -15.57 -25.02
CA PRO A 39 4.49 -15.97 -25.70
C PRO A 39 3.31 -15.03 -25.38
N ARG A 40 2.45 -14.77 -26.38
CA ARG A 40 1.31 -13.84 -26.29
C ARG A 40 0.44 -14.05 -25.05
N ASP A 41 0.20 -15.31 -24.66
CA ASP A 41 -0.61 -15.64 -23.49
C ASP A 41 0.02 -15.18 -22.18
N ALA A 42 1.35 -15.27 -22.06
CA ALA A 42 2.08 -14.80 -20.88
C ALA A 42 2.18 -13.26 -20.85
N THR A 43 2.31 -12.60 -22.01
CA THR A 43 2.19 -11.14 -22.10
C THR A 43 0.78 -10.66 -21.71
N ALA A 44 -0.27 -11.35 -22.17
CA ALA A 44 -1.66 -11.05 -21.82
C ALA A 44 -1.96 -11.30 -20.33
N ALA A 45 -1.45 -12.39 -19.77
CA ALA A 45 -1.56 -12.69 -18.34
C ALA A 45 -0.84 -11.63 -17.47
N LEU A 46 0.34 -11.17 -17.89
CA LEU A 46 1.08 -10.10 -17.19
C LEU A 46 0.33 -8.76 -17.26
N ALA A 47 -0.23 -8.41 -18.42
CA ALA A 47 -1.07 -7.22 -18.56
C ALA A 47 -2.34 -7.29 -17.70
N ALA A 48 -2.96 -8.47 -17.59
CA ALA A 48 -4.11 -8.70 -16.72
C ALA A 48 -3.77 -8.70 -15.22
N ALA A 49 -2.55 -9.10 -14.85
CA ALA A 49 -2.11 -9.18 -13.45
C ALA A 49 -2.03 -7.82 -12.73
N GLY A 50 -1.79 -6.73 -13.47
CA GLY A 50 -1.87 -5.35 -12.98
C GLY A 50 -3.29 -4.79 -12.87
N GLY A 51 -4.30 -5.51 -13.35
CA GLY A 51 -5.70 -5.09 -13.31
C GLY A 51 -6.40 -5.42 -11.99
N PHE A 52 -7.36 -4.58 -11.60
CA PHE A 52 -8.30 -4.93 -10.53
C PHE A 52 -9.41 -5.84 -11.09
N PRO A 53 -9.67 -7.02 -10.49
CA PRO A 53 -10.72 -7.92 -10.97
C PRO A 53 -12.14 -7.36 -10.78
N HIS A 54 -12.29 -6.32 -9.95
CA HIS A 54 -13.52 -5.56 -9.80
C HIS A 54 -13.26 -4.10 -10.17
N ASP A 55 -14.04 -3.55 -11.08
CA ASP A 55 -14.04 -2.13 -11.44
C ASP A 55 -14.43 -1.23 -10.25
N LYS A 56 -15.36 -1.72 -9.40
CA LYS A 56 -15.87 -1.04 -8.21
C LYS A 56 -15.91 -1.97 -7.01
N VAL A 57 -15.43 -1.46 -5.89
CA VAL A 57 -15.41 -2.13 -4.59
C VAL A 57 -16.37 -1.47 -3.61
N VAL A 58 -16.85 -2.24 -2.65
CA VAL A 58 -17.77 -1.75 -1.62
C VAL A 58 -16.97 -1.41 -0.37
N VAL A 59 -17.03 -0.14 0.01
CA VAL A 59 -16.47 0.40 1.25
C VAL A 59 -17.62 0.53 2.24
N ARG A 60 -17.45 -0.08 3.42
CA ARG A 60 -18.33 0.10 4.57
C ARG A 60 -17.67 1.03 5.56
N PHE A 61 -18.18 2.23 5.71
CA PHE A 61 -17.74 3.11 6.79
C PHE A 61 -18.24 2.60 8.14
N LYS A 62 -17.62 3.02 9.25
CA LYS A 62 -18.13 2.82 10.62
C LYS A 62 -17.72 4.00 11.51
N PRO A 63 -18.64 4.68 12.21
CA PRO A 63 -18.25 5.70 13.20
C PRO A 63 -17.52 5.04 14.38
N VAL A 64 -16.47 5.69 14.88
CA VAL A 64 -15.72 5.28 16.08
C VAL A 64 -15.64 6.45 17.07
N GLY A 65 -15.84 6.15 18.35
CA GLY A 65 -15.91 7.16 19.41
C GLY A 65 -17.13 8.06 19.23
N SER A 66 -16.96 9.37 19.43
CA SER A 66 -18.03 10.38 19.32
C SER A 66 -18.26 10.91 17.89
N ALA A 67 -17.84 10.18 16.86
CA ALA A 67 -18.04 10.59 15.46
C ALA A 67 -19.53 10.50 15.05
N PRO A 68 -20.11 11.52 14.38
CA PRO A 68 -21.51 11.46 13.95
C PRO A 68 -21.76 10.34 12.91
N PRO A 69 -22.88 9.60 12.97
CA PRO A 69 -23.17 8.54 12.01
C PRO A 69 -23.56 9.10 10.64
N ILE A 70 -23.01 8.52 9.56
CA ILE A 70 -23.37 8.86 8.18
C ILE A 70 -24.65 8.16 7.70
N ARG A 71 -25.38 8.80 6.77
CA ARG A 71 -26.63 8.26 6.20
C ARG A 71 -26.46 7.04 5.30
N ARG A 72 -25.27 6.80 4.75
CA ARG A 72 -24.96 5.69 3.83
C ARG A 72 -23.66 5.03 4.25
N ASP A 73 -23.79 4.02 5.11
CA ASP A 73 -22.67 3.26 5.66
C ASP A 73 -21.92 2.47 4.56
N LEU A 74 -22.63 1.97 3.54
CA LEU A 74 -22.05 1.28 2.39
C LEU A 74 -22.04 2.19 1.14
N VAL A 75 -20.86 2.33 0.53
CA VAL A 75 -20.64 3.12 -0.70
C VAL A 75 -19.82 2.30 -1.69
N LYS A 76 -20.15 2.42 -2.99
CA LYS A 76 -19.36 1.82 -4.08
C LYS A 76 -18.34 2.84 -4.59
N VAL A 77 -17.06 2.49 -4.56
CA VAL A 77 -15.94 3.32 -5.00
C VAL A 77 -15.23 2.58 -6.15
N ALA A 78 -14.79 3.27 -7.20
CA ALA A 78 -14.00 2.63 -8.25
C ALA A 78 -12.63 2.20 -7.70
N SER A 79 -12.19 1.00 -8.05
CA SER A 79 -10.98 0.38 -7.51
C SER A 79 -9.69 1.14 -7.83
N THR A 80 -9.71 1.93 -8.91
CA THR A 80 -8.61 2.78 -9.36
C THR A 80 -8.48 4.10 -8.60
N HIS A 81 -9.45 4.47 -7.76
CA HIS A 81 -9.32 5.67 -6.92
C HIS A 81 -8.35 5.46 -5.77
N LYS A 82 -7.71 6.57 -5.38
CA LYS A 82 -6.88 6.67 -4.19
C LYS A 82 -7.71 6.88 -2.92
N PHE A 83 -7.12 6.60 -1.77
CA PHE A 83 -7.75 6.76 -0.47
C PHE A 83 -8.04 8.25 -0.13
N GLU A 84 -7.27 9.20 -0.66
CA GLU A 84 -7.55 10.65 -0.53
C GLU A 84 -8.98 11.04 -0.98
N ASN A 85 -9.51 10.39 -2.01
CA ASN A 85 -10.87 10.60 -2.49
C ASN A 85 -11.91 10.13 -1.46
N VAL A 86 -11.61 9.04 -0.74
CA VAL A 86 -12.46 8.48 0.32
C VAL A 86 -12.50 9.41 1.53
N VAL A 87 -11.34 9.92 1.96
CA VAL A 87 -11.23 10.94 3.02
C VAL A 87 -12.00 12.22 2.65
N SER A 88 -11.81 12.70 1.42
CA SER A 88 -12.47 13.91 0.91
C SER A 88 -13.98 13.75 0.79
N TYR A 89 -14.46 12.57 0.37
CA TYR A 89 -15.89 12.23 0.33
C TYR A 89 -16.48 12.21 1.73
N LEU A 90 -15.76 11.61 2.69
CA LEU A 90 -16.23 11.50 4.08
C LEU A 90 -16.34 12.88 4.75
N ARG A 91 -15.32 13.73 4.63
CA ARG A 91 -15.34 15.14 5.11
C ARG A 91 -16.56 15.91 4.58
N LYS A 92 -16.84 15.82 3.28
CA LYS A 92 -18.01 16.45 2.64
C LYS A 92 -19.34 15.87 3.12
N THR A 93 -19.40 14.57 3.38
CA THR A 93 -20.62 13.88 3.84
C THR A 93 -20.99 14.23 5.27
N LEU A 94 -20.00 14.33 6.15
CA LEU A 94 -20.18 14.74 7.55
C LEU A 94 -20.28 16.27 7.76
N LYS A 95 -19.95 17.08 6.74
CA LYS A 95 -19.82 18.54 6.83
C LYS A 95 -18.81 19.02 7.89
N VAL A 96 -17.72 18.27 8.02
CA VAL A 96 -16.61 18.59 8.93
C VAL A 96 -15.92 19.87 8.47
N ALA A 97 -15.56 20.75 9.42
CA ALA A 97 -14.81 21.97 9.13
C ALA A 97 -13.39 21.61 8.62
N GLU A 98 -12.80 22.46 7.78
CA GLU A 98 -11.45 22.18 7.24
C GLU A 98 -10.36 22.16 8.33
N THR A 99 -10.59 22.89 9.42
CA THR A 99 -9.79 22.91 10.65
C THR A 99 -9.90 21.64 11.50
N GLU A 100 -10.88 20.77 11.26
CA GLU A 100 -11.06 19.54 12.03
C GLU A 100 -10.36 18.34 11.35
N SER A 101 -9.50 17.68 12.11
CA SER A 101 -8.86 16.43 11.69
C SER A 101 -9.89 15.29 11.64
N VAL A 102 -9.79 14.45 10.61
CA VAL A 102 -10.59 13.22 10.50
C VAL A 102 -9.63 12.07 10.22
N PHE A 103 -9.60 11.10 11.12
CA PHE A 103 -8.76 9.92 11.04
C PHE A 103 -9.60 8.77 10.49
N LEU A 104 -9.06 8.07 9.49
CA LEU A 104 -9.71 6.91 8.86
C LEU A 104 -8.79 5.70 9.02
N TYR A 105 -9.36 4.59 9.49
CA TYR A 105 -8.66 3.35 9.78
C TYR A 105 -9.30 2.19 9.01
N VAL A 106 -8.52 1.40 8.29
CA VAL A 106 -8.99 0.15 7.70
C VAL A 106 -9.14 -0.89 8.81
N ASN A 107 -10.31 -1.56 8.85
CA ASN A 107 -10.68 -2.59 9.83
C ASN A 107 -10.47 -2.20 11.32
N SER A 108 -10.43 -0.91 11.65
CA SER A 108 -10.05 -0.38 12.99
C SER A 108 -8.64 -0.75 13.47
N THR A 109 -7.70 -1.07 12.56
CA THR A 109 -6.34 -1.51 12.96
C THR A 109 -5.22 -0.59 12.49
N PHE A 110 -5.31 -0.01 11.29
CA PHE A 110 -4.27 0.90 10.77
C PHE A 110 -4.87 2.00 9.89
N ALA A 111 -4.20 3.14 9.82
CA ALA A 111 -4.52 4.21 8.86
C ALA A 111 -3.70 4.00 7.57
N PRO A 112 -4.31 3.78 6.40
CA PRO A 112 -3.58 3.69 5.14
C PRO A 112 -3.08 5.07 4.70
N ALA A 113 -2.06 5.10 3.84
CA ALA A 113 -1.60 6.34 3.21
C ALA A 113 -2.66 6.91 2.25
N LEU A 114 -2.58 8.21 1.96
CA LEU A 114 -3.59 8.91 1.14
C LEU A 114 -3.51 8.52 -0.35
N ASP A 115 -2.32 8.15 -0.80
CA ASP A 115 -1.99 7.69 -2.15
C ASP A 115 -2.26 6.19 -2.38
N GLU A 116 -2.59 5.42 -1.33
CA GLU A 116 -2.99 4.02 -1.45
C GLU A 116 -4.23 3.84 -2.33
N VAL A 117 -4.22 2.78 -3.14
CA VAL A 117 -5.28 2.49 -4.11
C VAL A 117 -6.37 1.66 -3.42
N VAL A 118 -7.62 2.12 -3.47
CA VAL A 118 -8.74 1.49 -2.75
C VAL A 118 -8.97 0.04 -3.20
N GLY A 119 -8.67 -0.29 -4.46
CA GLY A 119 -8.66 -1.66 -4.97
C GLY A 119 -7.65 -2.59 -4.29
N ASN A 120 -6.44 -2.09 -3.96
CA ASN A 120 -5.43 -2.86 -3.21
C ASN A 120 -5.92 -3.11 -1.78
N LEU A 121 -6.38 -2.05 -1.11
CA LEU A 121 -6.91 -2.13 0.25
C LEU A 121 -8.08 -3.12 0.34
N TRP A 122 -9.02 -3.09 -0.61
CA TRP A 122 -10.12 -4.05 -0.66
C TRP A 122 -9.64 -5.48 -0.96
N ARG A 123 -8.67 -5.67 -1.87
CA ARG A 123 -8.12 -7.00 -2.18
C ARG A 123 -7.47 -7.66 -0.96
N CYS A 124 -6.74 -6.89 -0.16
CA CYS A 124 -5.99 -7.39 0.99
C CYS A 124 -6.79 -7.43 2.30
N PHE A 125 -7.74 -6.50 2.50
CA PHE A 125 -8.39 -6.26 3.79
C PHE A 125 -9.93 -6.32 3.77
N LYS A 126 -10.54 -6.86 2.70
CA LYS A 126 -11.98 -7.13 2.71
C LYS A 126 -12.37 -8.13 3.80
N ASP A 127 -13.53 -7.89 4.40
CA ASP A 127 -14.23 -8.81 5.28
C ASP A 127 -14.78 -10.03 4.52
N SER A 128 -15.18 -11.08 5.24
CA SER A 128 -15.86 -12.27 4.69
C SER A 128 -17.12 -11.92 3.89
N SER A 129 -17.77 -10.80 4.20
CA SER A 129 -18.91 -10.27 3.46
C SER A 129 -18.56 -9.56 2.13
N GLY A 130 -17.26 -9.43 1.79
CA GLY A 130 -16.79 -8.76 0.57
C GLY A 130 -16.74 -7.23 0.68
N HIS A 131 -16.74 -6.68 1.89
CA HIS A 131 -16.70 -5.23 2.15
C HIS A 131 -15.36 -4.80 2.75
N LEU A 132 -14.81 -3.66 2.34
CA LEU A 132 -13.68 -3.03 3.03
C LEU A 132 -14.23 -2.17 4.18
N ASN A 133 -13.97 -2.53 5.45
CA ASN A 133 -14.41 -1.68 6.57
C ASN A 133 -13.45 -0.49 6.75
N VAL A 134 -14.00 0.72 6.82
CA VAL A 134 -13.27 1.97 7.04
C VAL A 134 -13.88 2.69 8.25
N SER A 135 -13.25 2.50 9.39
CA SER A 135 -13.61 3.14 10.64
C SER A 135 -13.15 4.60 10.65
N TYR A 136 -13.96 5.54 11.14
CA TYR A 136 -13.61 6.96 11.16
C TYR A 136 -13.85 7.61 12.52
N SER A 137 -12.95 8.51 12.91
CA SER A 137 -13.01 9.28 14.15
C SER A 137 -12.48 10.71 13.98
N VAL A 138 -12.96 11.64 14.80
CA VAL A 138 -12.47 13.04 14.84
C VAL A 138 -11.21 13.16 15.70
N THR A 139 -11.17 12.43 16.82
CA THR A 139 -9.98 12.23 17.64
C THR A 139 -9.19 11.00 17.16
N PRO A 140 -7.86 10.97 17.28
CA PRO A 140 -7.11 9.73 17.07
C PRO A 140 -7.59 8.69 18.09
N ALA A 141 -7.99 7.51 17.61
CA ALA A 141 -8.60 6.45 18.42
C ALA A 141 -7.71 5.22 18.57
N PHE A 142 -6.77 5.03 17.63
CA PHE A 142 -5.78 3.95 17.62
C PHE A 142 -4.42 4.56 17.26
N GLY A 143 -3.41 4.26 18.08
CA GLY A 143 -2.03 4.72 18.00
C GLY A 143 -1.20 4.03 19.07
#